data_AF-A0A1S8WN99-F1
#
_entry.id   AF-A0A1S8WN99-F1
#
_cell.length_a   1.000
_cell.length_b   1.000
_cell.length_c   1.000
_cell.angle_alpha   90.00
_cell.angle_beta   90.00
_cell.angle_gamma   90.00
#
_symmetry.space_group_name_H-M   'P 1'
#
loop_
_entity.id
_entity.type
_entity.pdbx_description
1 polymer ?
#
loop_
_entity_poly.entity_id
_entity_poly.type
_entity_poly.pdbx_seq_one_letter_code
_entity_poly.pdbx_strand_id
1 'polypeptide(L)'
;EDEGFVHFYNVTTQRWDIACDHQFSTEVAQVICYELGRPTLNAIMHTSDLYDYQMYGFDNPFVQKHVWMESYTCQGFEKHRRQCSQRFNYDHL
;
A
#
# COMPACT_ATOMS: atom_id res chain seq x y z
N GLU A 1 17.81 -1.82 -1.63
CA GLU A 1 16.40 -1.94 -2.03
C GLU A 1 15.60 -0.73 -1.54
N ASP A 2 15.23 0.17 -2.46
CA ASP A 2 14.32 1.30 -2.21
C ASP A 2 12.93 1.02 -2.83
N GLU A 3 12.58 -0.26 -2.95
CA GLU A 3 11.34 -0.77 -3.51
C GLU A 3 10.75 -1.85 -2.63
N GLY A 4 9.43 -2.05 -2.70
CA GLY A 4 8.73 -3.09 -1.97
C GLY A 4 7.23 -2.84 -1.84
N PHE A 5 6.52 -3.85 -1.37
CA PHE A 5 5.11 -3.72 -1.03
C PHE A 5 4.92 -2.79 0.16
N VAL A 6 3.90 -1.93 0.07
CA VAL A 6 3.53 -1.03 1.16
C VAL A 6 2.75 -1.81 2.21
N HIS A 7 3.27 -1.83 3.44
CA HIS A 7 2.59 -2.38 4.60
C HIS A 7 2.29 -1.29 5.62
N PHE A 8 1.09 -1.32 6.18
CA PHE A 8 0.69 -0.44 7.27
C PHE A 8 0.59 -1.21 8.57
N TYR A 9 1.15 -0.63 9.64
CA TYR A 9 1.05 -1.22 10.96
C TYR A 9 -0.30 -0.89 11.59
N ASN A 10 -1.10 -1.93 11.83
CA ASN A 10 -2.37 -1.83 12.52
C ASN A 10 -2.16 -1.96 14.02
N VAL A 11 -2.28 -0.84 14.75
CA VAL A 11 -2.04 -0.79 16.19
C VAL A 11 -3.07 -1.62 16.97
N THR A 12 -4.32 -1.69 16.49
CA THR A 12 -5.41 -2.42 17.16
C THR A 12 -5.20 -3.94 17.11
N THR A 13 -4.79 -4.46 15.95
CA THR A 13 -4.53 -5.90 15.74
C THR A 13 -3.06 -6.28 15.93
N GLN A 14 -2.18 -5.31 16.20
CA GLN A 14 -0.73 -5.45 16.41
C GLN A 14 -0.01 -6.18 15.27
N ARG A 15 -0.43 -5.97 14.02
CA ARG A 15 0.12 -6.65 12.85
C ARG A 15 0.35 -5.71 11.67
N TRP A 16 1.08 -6.20 10.67
CA TRP A 16 1.27 -5.51 9.40
C TRP A 16 0.22 -5.97 8.40
N ASP A 17 -0.55 -5.02 7.87
CA ASP A 17 -1.56 -5.24 6.84
C ASP A 17 -1.00 -4.71 5.50
N ILE A 18 -1.25 -5.43 4.41
CA ILE A 18 -0.79 -5.05 3.07
C ILE A 18 -1.74 -4.05 2.40
N ALA A 19 -1.19 -3.02 1.78
CA ALA A 19 -1.95 -2.13 0.91
C ALA A 19 -2.20 -2.83 -0.43
N CYS A 20 -3.46 -3.02 -0.77
CA CYS A 20 -3.85 -3.59 -2.07
C CYS A 20 -5.03 -2.78 -2.58
N ASP A 21 -4.76 -1.74 -3.35
CA ASP A 21 -5.76 -0.80 -3.88
C ASP A 21 -5.40 -0.48 -5.32
N HIS A 22 -6.33 -0.74 -6.23
CA HIS A 22 -6.08 -0.60 -7.67
C HIS A 22 -5.99 0.87 -8.11
N GLN A 23 -6.49 1.80 -7.30
CA GLN A 23 -6.46 3.24 -7.59
C GLN A 23 -5.41 3.97 -6.74
N PHE A 24 -4.50 3.23 -6.14
CA PHE A 24 -3.35 3.77 -5.44
C PHE A 24 -2.39 4.38 -6.46
N SER A 25 -2.24 5.71 -6.43
CA SER A 25 -1.54 6.45 -7.48
C SER A 25 -0.06 6.69 -7.18
N THR A 26 0.67 7.17 -8.18
CA THR A 26 2.08 7.60 -8.05
C THR A 26 2.26 8.72 -7.03
N GLU A 27 1.29 9.61 -6.91
CA GLU A 27 1.31 10.72 -5.94
C GLU A 27 1.23 10.21 -4.51
N VAL A 28 0.45 9.14 -4.27
CA VAL A 28 0.41 8.49 -2.96
C VAL A 28 1.75 7.83 -2.64
N ALA A 29 2.37 7.15 -3.62
CA ALA A 29 3.68 6.55 -3.46
C ALA A 29 4.75 7.61 -3.10
N GLN A 30 4.72 8.79 -3.73
CA GLN A 30 5.62 9.90 -3.38
C GLN A 30 5.48 10.31 -1.92
N VAL A 31 4.26 10.46 -1.42
CA VAL A 31 4.01 10.84 -0.01
C VAL A 31 4.46 9.74 0.95
N ILE A 32 4.25 8.46 0.63
CA ILE A 32 4.71 7.35 1.48
C ILE A 32 6.24 7.25 1.49
N CYS A 33 6.89 7.35 0.33
CA CYS A 33 8.35 7.39 0.25
C CYS A 33 8.89 8.55 1.09
N TYR A 34 8.24 9.71 1.06
CA TYR A 34 8.61 10.85 1.91
C TYR A 34 8.50 10.50 3.40
N GLU A 35 7.38 9.93 3.84
CA GLU A 35 7.12 9.56 5.23
C GLU A 35 8.13 8.51 5.75
N LEU A 36 8.63 7.65 4.86
CA LEU A 36 9.69 6.67 5.14
C LEU A 36 11.12 7.24 5.08
N GLY A 37 11.28 8.53 4.77
CA GLY A 37 12.59 9.17 4.61
C GLY A 37 13.34 8.68 3.37
N ARG A 38 12.62 8.32 2.31
CA ARG A 38 13.15 7.87 1.02
C ARG A 38 12.95 8.94 -0.06
N PRO A 39 13.76 8.92 -1.14
CA PRO A 39 13.61 9.85 -2.25
C PRO A 39 12.23 9.74 -2.91
N THR A 40 11.57 10.88 -3.17
CA THR A 40 10.21 10.92 -3.73
C THR A 40 10.16 11.15 -5.23
N LEU A 41 11.14 11.87 -5.79
CA LEU A 41 11.15 12.32 -7.19
C LEU A 41 11.04 11.17 -8.21
N ASN A 42 11.52 9.98 -7.84
CA ASN A 42 11.50 8.78 -8.68
C ASN A 42 10.57 7.70 -8.13
N ALA A 43 9.66 8.04 -7.22
CA ALA A 43 8.71 7.08 -6.68
C ALA A 43 7.73 6.67 -7.81
N ILE A 44 7.76 5.39 -8.15
CA ILE A 44 6.86 4.77 -9.11
C ILE A 44 6.01 3.74 -8.38
N MET A 45 4.78 3.60 -8.84
CA MET A 45 3.82 2.66 -8.29
C MET A 45 3.58 1.56 -9.32
N HIS A 46 3.65 0.31 -8.85
CA HIS A 46 3.29 -0.85 -9.63
C HIS A 46 2.30 -1.70 -8.83
N THR A 47 1.28 -2.20 -9.53
CA THR A 47 0.38 -3.23 -9.02
C THR A 47 0.90 -4.59 -9.48
N SER A 48 1.01 -5.55 -8.57
CA SER A 48 1.28 -6.94 -8.91
C SER A 48 0.46 -7.87 -8.03
N ASP A 49 0.31 -9.10 -8.49
CA ASP A 49 -0.25 -10.16 -7.66
C ASP A 49 0.61 -10.39 -6.41
N LEU A 50 -0.04 -10.83 -5.34
CA LEU A 50 0.63 -11.17 -4.08
C LEU A 50 1.61 -12.33 -4.26
N TYR A 51 2.57 -12.40 -3.34
CA TYR A 51 3.67 -13.37 -3.41
C TYR A 51 3.20 -14.84 -3.44
N ASP A 52 2.09 -15.15 -2.80
CA ASP A 52 1.51 -16.50 -2.82
C ASP A 52 1.02 -16.88 -4.22
N TYR A 53 0.40 -15.96 -4.95
CA TYR A 53 0.04 -16.17 -6.35
C TYR A 53 1.28 -16.32 -7.23
N GLN A 54 2.33 -15.51 -7.00
CA GLN A 54 3.60 -15.66 -7.72
C GLN A 54 4.29 -17.00 -7.45
N MET A 55 4.21 -17.52 -6.22
CA MET A 55 4.82 -18.81 -5.86
C MET A 55 4.03 -20.03 -6.34
N TYR A 56 2.71 -20.01 -6.15
CA TYR A 56 1.87 -21.19 -6.37
C TYR A 56 1.09 -21.15 -7.68
N GLY A 57 1.00 -19.99 -8.34
CA GLY A 57 0.21 -19.79 -9.56
C GLY A 57 -1.30 -19.71 -9.33
N PHE A 58 -1.73 -19.70 -8.07
CA PHE A 58 -3.13 -19.54 -7.66
C PHE A 58 -3.18 -18.84 -6.29
N ASP A 59 -4.30 -18.18 -6.01
CA ASP A 59 -4.55 -17.60 -4.70
C ASP A 59 -4.72 -18.73 -3.67
N ASN A 60 -3.84 -18.79 -2.67
CA ASN A 60 -3.90 -19.86 -1.68
C ASN A 60 -4.89 -19.49 -0.56
N PRO A 61 -6.09 -20.13 -0.50
CA PRO A 61 -7.11 -19.76 0.47
C PRO A 61 -6.73 -20.09 1.91
N PHE A 62 -5.67 -20.88 2.12
CA PHE A 62 -5.14 -21.20 3.45
C PHE A 62 -4.18 -20.14 3.98
N VAL A 63 -3.72 -19.20 3.14
CA VAL A 63 -2.89 -18.07 3.56
C VAL A 63 -3.82 -16.92 3.95
N GLN A 64 -3.88 -16.62 5.24
CA GLN A 64 -4.69 -15.49 5.70
C GLN A 64 -4.04 -14.17 5.27
N LYS A 65 -4.65 -13.51 4.30
CA LYS A 65 -4.24 -12.18 3.83
C LYS A 65 -4.90 -11.11 4.69
N HIS A 66 -4.09 -10.16 5.14
CA HIS A 66 -4.57 -9.03 5.92
C HIS A 66 -4.43 -7.77 5.10
N VAL A 67 -5.53 -7.33 4.50
CA VAL A 67 -5.54 -6.16 3.63
C VAL A 67 -5.88 -4.92 4.45
N TRP A 68 -5.12 -3.86 4.20
CA TRP A 68 -5.37 -2.55 4.78
C TRP A 68 -6.57 -1.88 4.09
N MET A 69 -7.59 -1.55 4.86
CA MET A 69 -8.88 -1.05 4.34
C MET A 69 -8.87 0.43 3.96
N GLU A 70 -7.96 1.23 4.53
CA GLU A 70 -7.90 2.65 4.21
C GLU A 70 -7.04 2.87 2.95
N SER A 71 -7.54 3.72 2.07
CA SER A 71 -6.79 4.22 0.94
C SER A 71 -6.67 5.74 1.02
N TYR A 72 -5.75 6.29 0.23
CA TYR A 72 -5.40 7.70 0.23
C TYR A 72 -5.44 8.25 -1.20
N THR A 73 -5.84 9.52 -1.33
CA THR A 73 -5.71 10.28 -2.57
C THR A 73 -4.91 11.53 -2.25
N CYS A 74 -3.67 11.55 -2.74
CA CYS A 74 -2.67 12.60 -2.48
C CYS A 74 -2.39 13.43 -3.73
N GLN A 75 -1.81 14.61 -3.54
CA GLN A 75 -1.31 15.47 -4.62
C GLN A 75 0.20 15.27 -4.87
N GLY A 76 0.92 14.63 -3.95
CA GLY A 76 2.33 14.23 -4.09
C GLY A 76 3.32 15.12 -3.34
N PHE A 77 2.86 16.23 -2.75
CA PHE A 77 3.67 17.18 -2.00
C PHE A 77 3.42 17.15 -0.49
N GLU A 78 2.46 16.34 -0.05
CA GLU A 78 2.17 16.13 1.37
C GLU A 78 3.37 15.47 2.06
N LYS A 79 3.59 15.83 3.33
CA LYS A 79 4.69 15.28 4.13
C LYS A 79 4.29 14.00 4.87
N HIS A 80 2.99 13.78 5.04
CA HIS A 80 2.45 12.62 5.74
C HIS A 80 1.17 12.19 5.04
N ARG A 81 0.94 10.89 4.95
CA ARG A 81 -0.30 10.33 4.35
C ARG A 81 -1.59 10.83 5.01
N ARG A 82 -1.52 11.22 6.30
CA ARG A 82 -2.63 11.80 7.07
C ARG A 82 -3.10 13.16 6.54
N GLN A 83 -2.32 13.82 5.71
CA GLN A 83 -2.68 15.09 5.07
C GLN A 83 -3.44 14.88 3.76
N CYS A 84 -3.41 13.67 3.22
CA CYS A 84 -4.15 13.29 2.01
C CYS A 84 -5.62 13.00 2.34
N SER A 85 -6.46 13.02 1.31
CA SER A 85 -7.86 12.62 1.45
C SER A 85 -7.95 11.12 1.71
N GLN A 86 -8.58 10.73 2.81
CA GLN A 86 -8.83 9.33 3.16
C GLN A 86 -10.08 8.81 2.44
N ARG A 87 -10.03 7.56 2.01
CA ARG A 87 -11.16 6.83 1.45
C ARG A 87 -11.14 5.37 1.90
N PHE A 88 -12.27 4.69 1.76
CA PHE A 88 -12.33 3.25 1.96
C PHE A 88 -12.01 2.52 0.66
N ASN A 89 -11.17 1.50 0.78
CA ASN A 89 -10.87 0.59 -0.29
C ASN A 89 -11.90 -0.54 -0.33
N TYR A 90 -12.65 -0.62 -1.42
CA TYR A 90 -13.69 -1.63 -1.63
C TYR A 90 -13.24 -2.78 -2.54
N ASP A 91 -12.00 -2.77 -3.04
CA ASP A 91 -11.52 -3.75 -4.02
C ASP A 91 -11.38 -5.17 -3.43
N HIS A 92 -11.46 -5.30 -2.10
CA HIS A 92 -11.35 -6.58 -1.36
C HIS A 92 -12.62 -6.99 -0.61
N LEU A 93 -13.76 -6.34 -0.87
CA LEU A 93 -15.08 -6.76 -0.41
C LEU A 93 -15.75 -7.64 -1.48
#